data_AF-A0A352A3P8-F1
#
_entry.id   AF-A0A352A3P8-F1
#
_cell.length_a   1.000
_cell.length_b   1.000
_cell.length_c   1.000
_cell.angle_alpha   90.00
_cell.angle_beta   90.00
_cell.angle_gamma   90.00
#
_symmetry.space_group_name_H-M   'P 1'
#
loop_
_entity.id
_entity.type
_entity.pdbx_description
1 polymer ?
#
loop_
_entity_poly.entity_id
_entity_poly.type
_entity_poly.pdbx_seq_one_letter_code
_entity_poly.pdbx_strand_id
1 'polypeptide(L)' 'HGGGEGRAPIGRPAPVTPWGKPALGYKTRKKNKKSDKMIVRTRRDK' A
#
# COMPACT_ATOMS: atom_id res chain seq x y z
N HIS A 1 -14.34 -7.34 -3.57
CA HIS A 1 -14.53 -5.93 -3.14
C HIS A 1 -15.69 -5.25 -3.85
N GLY A 2 -15.80 -5.39 -5.18
CA GLY A 2 -17.00 -4.95 -5.90
C GLY A 2 -18.14 -5.95 -5.76
N GLY A 3 -19.14 -5.84 -6.64
CA GLY A 3 -20.39 -6.59 -6.59
C GLY A 3 -20.26 -8.12 -6.55
N GLY A 4 -21.36 -8.71 -6.10
CA GLY A 4 -21.60 -10.11 -5.79
C GLY A 4 -22.80 -10.16 -4.85
N GLU A 5 -23.64 -11.19 -4.96
CA GLU A 5 -24.81 -11.30 -4.09
C GLU A 5 -24.37 -11.61 -2.65
N GLY A 6 -24.95 -10.91 -1.66
CA GLY A 6 -24.57 -11.07 -0.26
C GLY A 6 -23.13 -10.62 0.06
N ARG A 7 -22.46 -11.34 0.96
CA ARG A 7 -21.06 -11.03 1.31
C ARG A 7 -20.11 -11.73 0.34
N ALA A 8 -19.37 -10.94 -0.43
CA ALA A 8 -18.38 -11.45 -1.37
C ALA A 8 -16.94 -11.38 -0.83
N PRO A 9 -16.06 -12.33 -1.20
CA PRO A 9 -14.63 -12.24 -0.91
C PRO A 9 -13.95 -11.11 -1.72
N ILE A 10 -12.66 -10.87 -1.47
CA ILE A 10 -11.90 -9.79 -2.11
C ILE A 10 -11.84 -9.97 -3.65
N GLY A 11 -11.69 -11.21 -4.13
CA GLY A 11 -11.69 -11.55 -5.56
C GLY A 11 -10.44 -11.07 -6.32
N ARG A 12 -9.36 -10.73 -5.60
CA ARG A 12 -8.08 -10.23 -6.14
C ARG A 12 -6.94 -10.84 -5.31
N PRO A 13 -5.72 -10.98 -5.88
CA PRO A 13 -4.58 -11.57 -5.16
C PRO A 13 -4.15 -10.76 -3.93
N ALA A 14 -4.45 -9.46 -3.89
CA ALA A 14 -4.23 -8.61 -2.73
C ALA A 14 -5.32 -7.54 -2.62
N PRO A 15 -5.56 -6.96 -1.43
CA PRO A 15 -6.43 -5.81 -1.28
C PRO A 15 -5.90 -4.61 -2.05
N VAL A 16 -6.79 -3.92 -2.76
CA VAL A 16 -6.49 -2.72 -3.55
C VAL A 16 -7.31 -1.54 -3.07
N THR A 17 -6.79 -0.33 -3.29
CA THR A 17 -7.52 0.92 -3.12
C THR A 17 -8.61 1.05 -4.18
N PRO A 18 -9.57 1.97 -4.03
CA PRO A 18 -10.58 2.25 -5.06
C PRO A 18 -9.99 2.60 -6.44
N TRP A 19 -8.74 3.08 -6.48
CA TRP A 19 -8.00 3.42 -7.70
C TRP A 19 -7.04 2.31 -8.18
N GLY A 20 -7.14 1.10 -7.62
CA GLY A 20 -6.40 -0.06 -8.09
C GLY A 20 -4.96 -0.21 -7.58
N LYS A 21 -4.46 0.70 -6.73
CA LYS A 21 -3.13 0.55 -6.13
C LYS A 21 -3.17 -0.46 -4.97
N PRO A 22 -2.09 -1.19 -4.67
CA PRO A 22 -2.07 -2.10 -3.53
C PRO A 22 -2.31 -1.35 -2.21
N ALA A 23 -3.23 -1.86 -1.38
CA ALA A 23 -3.55 -1.23 -0.09
C ALA A 23 -2.58 -1.63 1.03
N LEU A 24 -1.92 -2.79 0.91
CA LEU A 24 -1.04 -3.34 1.91
C LEU A 24 0.39 -3.50 1.37
N GLY A 25 1.39 -3.33 2.24
CA GLY A 25 2.80 -3.61 1.95
C GLY A 25 3.53 -2.63 1.03
N TYR A 26 2.82 -1.88 0.18
CA TYR A 26 3.43 -1.00 -0.81
C TYR A 26 4.04 0.27 -0.17
N LYS A 27 5.36 0.47 -0.34
CA LYS A 27 6.05 1.70 0.09
C LYS A 27 5.68 2.84 -0.87
N THR A 28 4.94 3.83 -0.38
CA THR A 28 4.47 4.97 -1.18
C THR A 28 5.42 6.18 -1.18
N ARG A 29 6.48 6.15 -0.35
CA ARG A 29 7.49 7.23 -0.32
C ARG A 29 8.28 7.23 -1.63
N LYS A 30 8.39 8.40 -2.27
CA LYS A 30 9.26 8.61 -3.45
C LYS A 30 10.72 8.33 -3.09
N LYS A 31 11.40 7.52 -3.90
CA LYS A 31 12.76 7.00 -3.65
C LYS A 31 13.88 8.06 -3.55
N ASN A 32 13.71 9.21 -4.22
CA ASN A 32 14.75 10.24 -4.36
C ASN A 32 14.27 11.60 -3.86
N LYS A 33 13.63 11.65 -2.70
CA LYS A 33 13.21 12.92 -2.10
C LYS A 33 14.44 13.58 -1.48
N LYS A 34 14.65 14.89 -1.68
CA LYS A 34 15.81 15.61 -1.10
C LYS A 34 15.92 15.43 0.41
N SER A 35 14.79 15.27 1.11
CA SER A 35 14.74 15.01 2.54
C SER A 35 15.12 13.60 2.97
N ASP A 36 15.38 12.67 2.04
CA ASP A 36 15.93 11.34 2.37
C ASP A 36 17.29 11.47 3.07
N LYS A 37 18.07 12.51 2.75
CA LYS A 37 19.36 12.81 3.41
C LYS A 37 19.24 13.10 4.91
N MET A 38 18.06 13.51 5.37
CA MET A 38 17.81 13.86 6.77
C MET A 38 17.19 12.69 7.56
N ILE A 39 16.92 11.55 6.93
CA ILE A 39 16.35 10.38 7.61
C ILE A 39 17.49 9.54 8.19
N VAL A 40 17.57 9.51 9.53
CA VAL A 40 18.58 8.73 10.26
C VAL A 40 18.20 7.25 10.39
N ARG A 41 16.91 6.95 10.60
CA ARG A 41 16.38 5.58 10.70
C ARG A 41 14.93 5.53 10.25
N THR A 42 14.50 4.43 9.63
CA THR A 42 13.09 4.22 9.33
C THR A 42 12.38 3.59 10.53
N ARG A 43 11.05 3.75 10.61
CA ARG A 43 10.23 3.14 11.68
C ARG A 43 10.23 1.61 11.67
N ARG A 44 10.71 1.00 10.59
CA ARG A 44 10.74 -0.46 10.40
C ARG A 44 12.15 -1.03 10.53
N ASP A 45 13.17 -0.19 10.68
CA ASP A 45 14.53 -0.66 10.98
C ASP A 45 14.54 -1.09 12.44
N LYS A 46 14.79 -2.39 12.65
CA LYS A 46 14.87 -3.05 13.95
C LYS A 46 16.33 -3.31 14.27
#